data_AF-A0A7Z6UZ33-F1
#
_entry.id   AF-A0A7Z6UZ33-F1
#
_cell.length_a   1.000
_cell.length_b   1.000
_cell.length_c   1.000
_cell.angle_alpha   90.00
_cell.angle_beta   90.00
_cell.angle_gamma   90.00
#
_symmetry.space_group_name_H-M   'P 1'
#
loop_
_entity.id
_entity.type
_entity.pdbx_description
1 polymer ?
#
loop_
_entity_poly.entity_id
_entity_poly.type
_entity_poly.pdbx_seq_one_letter_code
_entity_poly.pdbx_strand_id
1 'polypeptide(L)'
;EYSFVIPKYIELLLELDSHSKVEVYCVVVLQKNLEDSMVNFLAPLVFNSKNGFGAQVALSMMDYPDFGFRDPLKSFVIQERERA
;
A
#
# COMPACT_ATOMS: atom_id res chain seq x y z
N GLU A 1 11.54 5.42 0.71
CA GLU A 1 10.25 5.87 0.14
C GLU A 1 9.49 4.65 -0.38
N TYR A 2 8.17 4.59 -0.23
CA TYR A 2 7.35 3.45 -0.69
C TYR A 2 6.88 3.71 -2.13
N SER A 3 7.37 2.91 -3.08
CA SER A 3 7.06 3.05 -4.52
C SER A 3 7.14 1.70 -5.23
N PHE A 4 6.21 1.45 -6.15
CA PHE A 4 6.17 0.22 -6.93
C PHE A 4 5.58 0.47 -8.32
N VAL A 5 5.80 -0.48 -9.23
CA VAL A 5 5.24 -0.45 -10.58
C VAL A 5 3.96 -1.27 -10.61
N ILE A 6 2.87 -0.69 -11.11
CA ILE A 6 1.62 -1.41 -11.37
C ILE A 6 1.84 -2.27 -12.63
N PRO A 7 1.67 -3.59 -12.56
CA PRO A 7 1.81 -4.44 -13.74
C PRO A 7 0.83 -4.06 -14.85
N LYS A 8 1.26 -4.14 -16.12
CA LYS A 8 0.46 -3.69 -17.26
C LYS A 8 -0.93 -4.33 -17.36
N TYR A 9 -1.06 -5.60 -16.96
CA TYR A 9 -2.35 -6.28 -16.96
C TYR A 9 -3.33 -5.71 -15.92
N ILE A 10 -2.82 -5.20 -14.78
CA ILE A 10 -3.63 -4.48 -13.79
C ILE A 10 -4.00 -3.10 -14.30
N GLU A 11 -3.08 -2.37 -14.94
CA GLU A 11 -3.40 -1.08 -15.57
C GLU A 11 -4.55 -1.23 -16.58
N LEU A 12 -4.50 -2.27 -17.42
CA LEU A 12 -5.56 -2.57 -18.38
C LEU A 12 -6.88 -2.95 -17.69
N LEU A 13 -6.82 -3.81 -16.65
CA LEU A 13 -7.99 -4.24 -15.89
C LEU A 13 -8.70 -3.05 -15.20
N LEU A 14 -7.92 -2.10 -14.68
CA LEU A 14 -8.42 -0.92 -13.98
C LEU A 14 -8.70 0.26 -14.91
N GLU A 15 -8.44 0.11 -16.21
CA GLU A 15 -8.56 1.15 -17.24
C GLU A 15 -7.76 2.42 -16.89
N LEU A 16 -6.50 2.23 -16.45
CA LEU A 16 -5.58 3.32 -16.14
C LEU A 16 -4.93 3.90 -17.40
N ASP A 17 -4.82 5.22 -17.42
CA ASP A 17 -4.11 6.02 -18.41
C ASP A 17 -3.25 7.10 -17.73
N SER A 18 -2.55 7.91 -18.52
CA SER A 18 -1.68 8.99 -18.02
C SER A 18 -2.40 10.11 -17.26
N HIS A 19 -3.74 10.15 -17.31
CA HIS A 19 -4.57 11.14 -16.64
C HIS A 19 -5.34 10.55 -15.45
N SER A 20 -5.20 9.25 -15.21
CA SER A 20 -5.93 8.54 -14.18
C SER A 20 -5.45 8.97 -12.80
N LYS A 21 -6.40 9.35 -11.95
CA LYS A 21 -6.15 9.52 -10.52
C LYS A 21 -6.21 8.15 -9.86
N VAL A 22 -5.06 7.72 -9.33
CA VAL A 22 -4.92 6.42 -8.67
C VAL A 22 -4.87 6.63 -7.17
N GLU A 23 -5.65 5.84 -6.44
CA GLU A 23 -5.58 5.77 -4.98
C GLU A 23 -4.95 4.44 -4.58
N VAL A 24 -4.01 4.49 -3.63
CA VAL A 24 -3.25 3.32 -3.17
C VAL A 24 -3.38 3.18 -1.67
N TYR A 25 -3.72 1.98 -1.21
CA TYR A 25 -3.89 1.65 0.20
C TYR A 25 -3.16 0.35 0.55
N CYS A 26 -2.62 0.26 1.77
CA CYS A 26 -2.05 -0.98 2.28
C CYS A 26 -3.01 -1.63 3.28
N VAL A 27 -3.06 -2.96 3.27
CA VAL A 27 -3.84 -3.71 4.26
C VAL A 27 -3.11 -3.70 5.59
N VAL A 28 -3.83 -3.38 6.66
CA VAL A 28 -3.33 -3.44 8.03
C VAL A 28 -3.94 -4.66 8.74
N VAL A 29 -3.09 -5.52 9.29
CA VAL A 29 -3.49 -6.61 10.18
C VAL A 29 -3.50 -6.06 11.59
N LEU A 30 -4.71 -5.83 12.10
CA LEU A 30 -4.92 -5.26 13.43
C LEU A 30 -4.46 -6.24 14.52
N GLN A 31 -3.67 -5.72 15.45
CA GLN A 31 -3.31 -6.40 16.69
C GLN A 31 -4.12 -5.80 17.86
N LYS A 32 -4.02 -6.42 19.03
CA LYS A 32 -4.69 -5.91 20.25
C LYS A 32 -4.31 -4.46 20.54
N ASN A 33 -3.04 -4.13 20.36
CA ASN A 33 -2.53 -2.76 20.42
C ASN A 33 -2.33 -2.25 18.99
N LEU A 34 -2.81 -1.03 18.70
CA LEU A 34 -2.81 -0.49 17.34
C LEU A 34 -1.38 -0.30 16.81
N GLU A 35 -0.46 0.13 17.66
CA GLU A 35 0.95 0.37 17.37
C GLU A 35 1.72 -0.90 16.93
N ASP A 36 1.27 -2.07 17.38
CA ASP A 36 1.82 -3.36 17.00
C ASP A 36 1.13 -3.97 15.77
N SER A 37 0.09 -3.30 15.25
CA SER A 37 -0.56 -3.70 14.00
C SER A 37 0.43 -3.70 12.85
N MET A 38 0.25 -4.62 11.92
CA MET A 38 1.24 -4.88 10.87
C MET A 38 0.72 -4.42 9.53
N VAL A 39 1.54 -3.69 8.76
CA VAL A 39 1.19 -3.25 7.40
C VAL A 39 1.76 -4.24 6.39
N ASN A 40 0.93 -4.63 5.40
CA ASN A 40 1.39 -5.45 4.29
C ASN A 40 1.75 -4.58 3.07
N PHE A 41 3.04 -4.28 2.92
CA PHE A 41 3.56 -3.48 1.80
C PHE A 41 3.75 -4.27 0.50
N LEU A 42 3.65 -5.60 0.55
CA LEU A 42 3.80 -6.47 -0.61
C LEU A 42 2.48 -6.74 -1.35
N ALA A 43 1.36 -6.26 -0.82
CA ALA A 43 0.05 -6.47 -1.43
C ALA A 43 -0.84 -5.21 -1.40
N PRO A 44 -0.39 -4.07 -1.94
CA PRO A 44 -1.18 -2.84 -1.99
C PRO A 44 -2.45 -3.01 -2.81
N LEU A 45 -3.49 -2.32 -2.36
CA LEU A 45 -4.75 -2.13 -3.08
C LEU A 45 -4.63 -0.87 -3.94
N VAL A 46 -5.00 -0.97 -5.20
CA VAL A 46 -4.96 0.10 -6.18
C VAL A 46 -6.37 0.32 -6.72
N PHE A 47 -6.84 1.57 -6.69
CA PHE A 47 -8.15 1.95 -7.16
C PHE A 47 -8.07 3.04 -8.23
N ASN A 48 -8.92 2.91 -9.24
CA ASN A 48 -9.21 3.99 -10.18
C ASN A 48 -10.47 4.74 -9.71
N SER A 49 -10.27 5.95 -9.16
CA SER A 49 -11.38 6.73 -8.58
C SER A 49 -12.43 7.17 -9.61
N LYS A 50 -12.14 7.07 -10.91
CA LYS A 50 -13.04 7.49 -11.99
C LYS A 50 -14.12 6.47 -12.30
N ASN A 51 -13.78 5.18 -12.30
CA ASN A 51 -14.67 4.09 -12.68
C ASN A 51 -15.01 3.14 -11.51
N GLY A 52 -14.37 3.32 -10.35
CA GLY A 52 -14.61 2.50 -9.16
C GLY A 52 -13.99 1.11 -9.25
N PHE A 53 -13.11 0.85 -10.21
CA PHE A 53 -12.40 -0.42 -10.31
C PHE A 53 -11.25 -0.45 -9.31
N GLY A 54 -11.01 -1.63 -8.73
CA GLY A 54 -9.93 -1.86 -7.78
C GLY A 54 -9.31 -3.23 -7.94
N ALA A 55 -8.02 -3.34 -7.65
CA ALA A 55 -7.28 -4.60 -7.65
C ALA A 55 -6.22 -4.60 -6.55
N GLN A 56 -5.81 -5.81 -6.14
CA GLN A 56 -4.64 -6.00 -5.30
C GLN A 56 -3.43 -6.35 -6.18
N VAL A 57 -2.32 -5.63 -5.99
CA VAL A 57 -1.08 -5.90 -6.71
C VAL A 57 -0.19 -6.76 -5.83
N ALA A 58 0.13 -7.98 -6.27
CA ALA A 58 1.10 -8.83 -5.59
C ALA A 58 2.53 -8.43 -6.00
N LEU A 59 3.33 -7.98 -5.03
CA LEU A 59 4.73 -7.61 -5.21
C LEU A 59 5.65 -8.73 -4.73
N SER A 60 6.69 -9.01 -5.50
CA SER A 60 7.72 -10.00 -5.14
C SER A 60 8.75 -9.40 -4.19
N MET A 61 9.11 -10.13 -3.14
CA MET A 61 10.22 -9.74 -2.25
C MET A 61 11.57 -9.69 -2.99
N MET A 62 11.72 -10.40 -4.12
CA MET A 62 12.96 -10.34 -4.91
C MET A 62 13.11 -8.98 -5.61
N ASP A 63 11.99 -8.42 -6.08
CA ASP A 63 11.98 -7.13 -6.79
C ASP A 63 11.90 -5.95 -5.81
N TYR A 64 11.31 -6.18 -4.62
CA TYR A 64 11.12 -5.20 -3.57
C TYR A 64 11.66 -5.72 -2.22
N PRO A 65 12.98 -5.87 -2.07
CA PRO A 65 13.60 -6.48 -0.89
C PRO A 65 13.37 -5.68 0.40
N ASP A 66 13.13 -4.37 0.27
CA ASP A 66 12.87 -3.47 1.40
C ASP A 66 11.41 -3.47 1.85
N PHE A 67 10.52 -4.22 1.19
CA PHE A 67 9.10 -4.27 1.54
C PHE A 67 8.80 -5.48 2.42
N GLY A 68 8.34 -5.23 3.64
CA GLY A 68 7.84 -6.26 4.54
C GLY A 68 6.33 -6.49 4.42
N PHE A 69 5.90 -7.69 4.78
CA PHE A 69 4.48 -8.03 4.97
C PHE A 69 4.04 -7.92 6.44
N ARG A 70 4.96 -7.52 7.33
CA ARG A 70 4.78 -7.49 8.79
C ARG A 70 5.42 -6.28 9.47
N ASP A 71 5.64 -5.20 8.73
CA ASP A 71 6.24 -4.02 9.32
C ASP A 71 5.27 -3.39 10.33
N PRO A 72 5.70 -3.19 11.59
CA PRO A 72 4.80 -2.72 12.63
C PRO A 72 4.48 -1.24 12.43
N LEU A 73 3.22 -0.87 12.66
CA LEU A 73 2.69 0.46 12.40
C LEU A 73 3.46 1.55 13.16
N LYS A 74 3.92 1.25 14.37
CA LYS A 74 4.77 2.16 15.17
C LYS A 74 6.05 2.64 14.47
N SER A 75 6.55 1.91 13.49
CA SER A 75 7.71 2.33 12.69
C SER A 75 7.38 3.51 11.75
N PHE A 76 6.09 3.79 11.51
CA PHE A 76 5.61 4.79 10.56
C PHE A 76 4.80 5.92 11.19
N VAL A 77 4.35 5.76 12.44
CA VAL A 77 3.63 6.82 13.16
C VAL A 77 4.64 7.74 13.82
N ILE A 78 4.61 9.04 13.46
CA ILE A 78 5.32 10.07 14.20
C ILE A 78 4.63 10.20 15.56
N GLN A 79 5.33 9.89 16.66
CA GLN A 79 4.80 10.15 17.99
C GLN A 79 4.61 11.65 18.17
N GLU A 80 3.38 12.12 18.39
CA GLU A 80 3.08 13.50 18.81
C GLU A 80 3.59 13.76 20.24
N ARG A 81 4.91 13.74 20.46
CA ARG A 81 5.54 14.01 21.76
C ARG A 81 6.28 15.33 21.87
N GLU A 82 6.17 16.23 20.88
CA GLU A 82 6.86 17.53 20.90
C GLU A 82 5.91 18.76 20.75
N ARG A 83 4.63 18.63 21.13
CA ARG A 83 3.66 19.75 21.10
C ARG A 83 2.95 20.03 22.44
N ALA A 84 3.62 19.81 23.56
CA ALA A 84 3.18 20.28 24.88
C ALA A 84 4.28 21.07 25.59
#